data_AF-A0A820KTQ8-F1
#
_entry.id   AF-A0A820KTQ8-F1
#
_cell.length_a   1.000
_cell.length_b   1.000
_cell.length_c   1.000
_cell.angle_alpha   90.00
_cell.angle_beta   90.00
_cell.angle_gamma   90.00
#
_symmetry.space_group_name_H-M   'P 1'
#
loop_
_entity.id
_entity.type
_entity.pdbx_description
1 polymer ?
#
loop_
_entity_poly.entity_id
_entity_poly.type
_entity_poly.pdbx_seq_one_letter_code
_entity_poly.pdbx_strand_id
1 'polypeptide(L)'
;ALFRLPSIPTTAYRGIKLDLSERYVKGKTIVWWGFSSCTTAVDVLNSKLFLGTTGDRTMFTLKCQSAKDIRKHSYYPAENEVLLMAATQFKVIGCLNQGDLHIIQLEETRPPFPLMQPVPVIISPPIDPTSAGK
;
A
#
# COMPACT_ATOMS: atom_id res chain seq x y z
N ALA A 1 3.88 -14.04 -2.80
CA ALA A 1 3.09 -14.15 -1.56
C ALA A 1 1.79 -13.32 -1.63
N LEU A 2 1.85 -12.00 -1.77
CA LEU A 2 0.68 -11.10 -1.66
C LEU A 2 -0.44 -11.34 -2.68
N PHE A 3 -0.13 -11.81 -3.89
CA PHE A 3 -1.16 -12.21 -4.87
C PHE A 3 -2.06 -13.35 -4.38
N ARG A 4 -1.64 -14.12 -3.37
CA ARG A 4 -2.44 -15.19 -2.75
C ARG A 4 -3.35 -14.70 -1.64
N LEU A 5 -3.22 -13.45 -1.20
CA LEU A 5 -4.10 -12.86 -0.19
C LEU A 5 -5.28 -12.17 -0.89
N PRO A 6 -6.49 -12.22 -0.30
CA PRO A 6 -7.64 -11.49 -0.83
C PRO A 6 -7.36 -9.98 -0.80
N SER A 7 -7.91 -9.26 -1.77
CA SER A 7 -7.96 -7.80 -1.73
C SER A 7 -9.15 -7.34 -0.93
N ILE A 8 -8.94 -6.35 -0.06
CA ILE A 8 -9.99 -5.75 0.77
C ILE A 8 -10.13 -4.26 0.47
N PRO A 9 -11.36 -3.77 0.17
CA PRO A 9 -11.65 -2.34 0.18
C PRO A 9 -11.59 -1.83 1.61
N THR A 10 -10.81 -0.78 1.87
CA THR A 10 -10.67 -0.20 3.21
C THR A 10 -10.11 1.21 3.17
N THR A 11 -10.26 1.95 4.26
CA THR A 11 -9.50 3.17 4.49
C THR A 11 -8.18 2.79 5.18
N ALA A 12 -7.07 3.25 4.63
CA ALA A 12 -5.75 3.05 5.19
C ALA A 12 -5.02 4.38 5.39
N TYR A 13 -4.05 4.37 6.29
CA TYR A 13 -3.26 5.53 6.66
C TYR A 13 -1.78 5.23 6.54
N ARG A 14 -0.99 6.23 6.15
CA ARG A 14 0.47 6.14 6.09
C ARG A 14 1.08 7.47 6.54
N GLY A 15 2.03 7.41 7.46
CA GLY A 15 2.80 8.56 7.90
C GLY A 15 4.22 8.55 7.32
N ILE A 16 4.72 9.73 6.93
CA ILE A 16 6.11 9.94 6.51
C ILE A 16 6.63 11.19 7.19
N LYS A 17 7.82 11.12 7.79
CA LYS A 17 8.52 12.26 8.42
C LYS A 17 9.29 13.11 7.42
N LEU A 18 8.56 13.61 6.43
CA LEU A 18 9.06 14.50 5.41
C LEU A 18 7.87 15.28 4.84
N ASP A 19 8.06 16.55 4.50
CA ASP A 19 7.11 17.27 3.65
C ASP A 19 7.18 16.73 2.22
N LEU A 20 6.07 16.20 1.74
CA LEU A 20 5.89 15.73 0.38
C LEU A 20 4.84 16.54 -0.39
N SER A 21 4.27 17.58 0.20
CA SER A 21 3.11 18.31 -0.31
C SER A 21 3.27 18.79 -1.76
N GLU A 22 4.45 19.27 -2.13
CA GLU A 22 4.76 19.70 -3.51
C GLU A 22 4.62 18.59 -4.56
N ARG A 23 4.81 17.32 -4.17
CA ARG A 23 4.71 16.16 -5.08
C ARG A 23 3.27 15.72 -5.32
N TYR A 24 2.33 16.18 -4.51
CA TYR A 24 0.95 15.71 -4.50
C TYR A 24 -0.01 16.87 -4.73
N VAL A 25 -0.28 17.13 -6.00
CA VAL A 25 -1.21 18.19 -6.41
C VAL A 25 -2.61 17.61 -6.60
N LYS A 26 -3.61 18.23 -5.94
CA LYS A 26 -5.02 17.82 -6.07
C LYS A 26 -5.45 17.71 -7.53
N GLY A 27 -6.17 16.64 -7.85
CA GLY A 27 -6.64 16.31 -9.19
C GLY A 27 -5.65 15.51 -10.03
N LYS A 28 -4.36 15.44 -9.66
CA LYS A 28 -3.36 14.64 -10.38
C LYS A 28 -3.48 13.16 -10.04
N THR A 29 -3.04 12.34 -11.00
CA THR A 29 -2.87 10.90 -10.85
C THR A 29 -1.40 10.59 -10.58
N ILE A 30 -1.16 9.68 -9.65
CA ILE A 30 0.18 9.24 -9.24
C ILE A 30 0.22 7.71 -9.18
N VAL A 31 1.43 7.16 -9.18
CA VAL A 31 1.66 5.72 -8.98
C VAL A 31 2.66 5.53 -7.86
N TRP A 32 2.28 4.73 -6.87
CA TRP A 32 3.21 4.23 -5.86
C TRP A 32 3.89 2.97 -6.39
N TRP A 33 5.10 3.13 -6.91
CA TRP A 33 5.83 2.05 -7.57
C TRP A 33 6.31 0.95 -6.62
N GLY A 34 6.62 1.30 -5.37
CA GLY A 34 7.00 0.33 -4.34
C GLY A 34 5.80 -0.23 -3.56
N PHE A 35 6.01 -1.37 -2.89
CA PHE A 35 5.07 -1.83 -1.87
C PHE A 35 4.96 -0.80 -0.75
N SER A 36 3.75 -0.57 -0.27
CA SER A 36 3.50 0.50 0.71
C SER A 36 2.81 -0.07 1.94
N SER A 37 3.53 -0.14 3.06
CA SER A 37 2.96 -0.52 4.35
C SER A 37 2.09 0.61 4.88
N CYS A 38 0.89 0.26 5.32
CA CYS A 38 -0.13 1.17 5.81
C CYS A 38 -0.82 0.54 7.03
N THR A 39 -1.60 1.32 7.74
CA THR A 39 -2.40 0.86 8.87
C THR A 39 -3.87 1.23 8.66
N THR A 40 -4.81 0.43 9.16
CA THR A 40 -6.23 0.84 9.25
C THR A 40 -6.55 1.60 10.54
N ALA A 41 -5.58 1.75 11.45
CA ALA A 41 -5.73 2.43 12.74
C ALA A 41 -4.96 3.75 12.72
N VAL A 42 -5.68 4.88 12.62
CA VAL A 42 -5.04 6.20 12.48
C VAL A 42 -4.20 6.59 13.70
N ASP A 43 -4.59 6.13 14.89
CA ASP A 43 -3.91 6.40 16.15
C ASP A 43 -2.49 5.82 16.21
N VAL A 44 -2.21 4.76 15.43
CA VAL A 44 -0.86 4.19 15.27
C VAL A 44 0.11 5.24 14.75
N LEU A 45 -0.34 6.21 13.94
CA LEU A 45 0.52 7.26 13.41
C LEU A 45 1.09 8.19 14.49
N ASN A 46 0.50 8.27 15.69
CA ASN A 46 1.06 9.04 16.80
C ASN A 46 2.46 8.53 17.23
N SER A 47 2.80 7.27 16.91
CA SER A 47 4.12 6.71 17.20
C SER A 47 5.22 7.45 16.46
N LYS A 48 6.31 7.74 17.19
CA LYS A 48 7.54 8.29 16.60
C LYS A 48 8.18 7.36 15.58
N LEU A 49 7.82 6.09 15.46
CA LEU A 49 8.34 5.22 14.40
C LEU A 49 7.68 5.50 13.04
N PHE A 50 6.46 6.06 13.05
CA PHE A 50 5.69 6.34 11.85
C PHE A 50 5.64 7.85 11.58
N LEU A 51 4.57 8.54 11.97
CA LEU A 51 4.40 9.98 11.72
C LEU A 51 4.96 10.79 12.89
N GLY A 52 4.55 10.47 14.12
CA GLY A 52 4.80 11.30 15.29
C GLY A 52 4.01 12.60 15.27
N THR A 53 4.34 13.51 16.19
CA THR A 53 3.55 14.72 16.48
C THR A 53 4.27 16.05 16.19
N THR A 54 5.53 16.01 15.75
CA THR A 54 6.34 17.23 15.53
C THR A 54 7.26 17.10 14.31
N GLY A 55 7.59 18.25 13.69
CA GLY A 55 8.49 18.35 12.54
C GLY A 55 7.78 18.10 11.22
N ASP A 56 8.40 18.54 10.13
CA ASP A 56 7.84 18.48 8.77
C ASP A 56 7.47 17.04 8.41
N ARG A 57 6.18 16.81 8.21
CA ARG A 57 5.64 15.46 8.04
C ARG A 57 4.39 15.46 7.17
N THR A 58 4.16 14.30 6.56
CA THR A 58 3.04 14.07 5.67
C THR A 58 2.24 12.86 6.13
N MET A 59 0.94 13.05 6.35
CA MET A 59 -0.04 11.99 6.57
C MET A 59 -0.83 11.75 5.29
N PHE A 60 -0.87 10.50 4.85
CA PHE A 60 -1.74 10.04 3.77
C PHE A 60 -2.98 9.38 4.34
N THR A 61 -4.15 9.78 3.85
CA THR A 61 -5.41 9.04 4.00
C THR A 61 -5.76 8.43 2.66
N LEU A 62 -5.91 7.10 2.63
CA LEU A 62 -6.04 6.31 1.42
C LEU A 62 -7.40 5.64 1.41
N LYS A 63 -8.21 5.87 0.37
CA LYS A 63 -9.37 5.04 0.07
C LYS A 63 -8.94 3.93 -0.89
N CYS A 64 -8.67 2.76 -0.33
CA CYS A 64 -8.13 1.61 -1.05
C CYS A 64 -9.25 0.67 -1.51
N GLN A 65 -9.03 0.06 -2.67
CA GLN A 65 -9.84 -1.02 -3.23
C GLN A 65 -9.13 -2.37 -3.16
N SER A 66 -7.78 -2.38 -3.21
CA SER A 66 -7.00 -3.60 -3.40
C SER A 66 -6.05 -3.98 -2.26
N ALA A 67 -6.16 -3.32 -1.09
CA ALA A 67 -5.27 -3.53 0.06
C ALA A 67 -5.21 -5.01 0.49
N LYS A 68 -4.04 -5.45 0.98
CA LYS A 68 -3.81 -6.80 1.49
C LYS A 68 -3.70 -6.77 3.00
N ASP A 69 -4.62 -7.44 3.67
CA ASP A 69 -4.52 -7.66 5.11
C ASP A 69 -3.39 -8.63 5.42
N ILE A 70 -2.36 -8.14 6.11
CA ILE A 70 -1.20 -8.93 6.51
C ILE A 70 -1.07 -9.06 8.02
N ARG A 71 -2.11 -8.70 8.80
CA ARG A 71 -2.07 -8.75 10.28
C ARG A 71 -1.71 -10.12 10.83
N LYS A 72 -2.19 -11.19 10.20
CA LYS A 72 -1.88 -12.59 10.57
C LYS A 72 -0.47 -13.05 10.18
N HIS A 73 0.25 -12.23 9.43
CA HIS A 73 1.59 -12.48 8.94
C HIS A 73 2.61 -11.45 9.44
N SER A 74 2.16 -10.44 10.21
CA SER A 74 2.99 -9.36 10.74
C SER A 74 3.56 -9.75 12.11
N TYR A 75 4.79 -9.31 12.38
CA TYR A 75 5.44 -9.49 13.67
C TYR A 75 4.80 -8.60 14.76
N TYR A 76 4.09 -7.54 14.37
CA TYR A 76 3.43 -6.58 15.27
C TYR A 76 1.91 -6.48 15.00
N PRO A 77 1.10 -7.41 15.55
CA PRO A 77 -0.34 -7.48 15.24
C PRO A 77 -1.12 -6.20 15.60
N ALA A 78 -0.64 -5.44 16.58
CA ALA A 78 -1.29 -4.23 17.08
C ALA A 78 -1.28 -3.07 16.07
N GLU A 79 -0.42 -3.11 15.04
CA GLU A 79 -0.32 -2.05 14.04
C GLU A 79 -1.47 -2.05 13.04
N ASN A 80 -2.35 -3.07 13.08
CA ASN A 80 -3.44 -3.25 12.11
C ASN A 80 -2.95 -3.08 10.66
N GLU A 81 -1.82 -3.73 10.37
CA GLU A 81 -1.06 -3.52 9.14
C GLU A 81 -1.79 -4.06 7.90
N VAL A 82 -1.85 -3.23 6.88
CA VAL A 82 -2.25 -3.60 5.53
C VAL A 82 -1.17 -3.19 4.54
N LEU A 83 -0.95 -4.01 3.53
CA LEU A 83 0.07 -3.76 2.51
C LEU A 83 -0.58 -3.46 1.17
N LEU A 84 -0.15 -2.38 0.53
CA LEU A 84 -0.55 -2.06 -0.83
C LEU A 84 0.46 -2.65 -1.81
N MET A 85 -0.05 -3.20 -2.92
CA MET A 85 0.78 -3.75 -3.97
C MET A 85 1.62 -2.63 -4.60
N ALA A 86 2.80 -3.00 -5.09
CA ALA A 86 3.57 -2.12 -5.95
C ALA A 86 2.78 -1.76 -7.21
N ALA A 87 3.09 -0.59 -7.77
CA ALA A 87 2.39 0.03 -8.89
C ALA A 87 0.89 0.29 -8.65
N THR A 88 0.49 0.57 -7.40
CA THR A 88 -0.88 1.03 -7.10
C THR A 88 -1.05 2.47 -7.57
N GLN A 89 -2.09 2.73 -8.37
CA GLN A 89 -2.40 4.06 -8.88
C GLN A 89 -3.41 4.77 -7.98
N PHE A 90 -3.19 6.07 -7.76
CA PHE A 90 -4.09 6.91 -6.99
C PHE A 90 -4.40 8.21 -7.72
N LYS A 91 -5.57 8.77 -7.41
CA LYS A 91 -5.90 10.17 -7.64
C LYS A 91 -5.76 10.96 -6.34
N VAL A 92 -5.10 12.12 -6.40
CA VAL A 92 -5.05 13.06 -5.28
C VAL A 92 -6.38 13.79 -5.20
N ILE A 93 -7.15 13.58 -4.13
CA ILE A 93 -8.50 14.14 -3.98
C ILE A 93 -8.55 15.32 -2.99
N GLY A 94 -7.56 15.45 -2.12
CA GLY A 94 -7.49 16.52 -1.12
C GLY A 94 -6.08 16.76 -0.62
N CYS A 95 -5.76 18.02 -0.35
CA CYS A 95 -4.52 18.43 0.31
C CYS A 95 -4.87 19.49 1.36
N LEU A 96 -4.33 19.36 2.57
CA LEU A 96 -4.50 20.31 3.66
C LEU A 96 -3.13 20.57 4.31
N ASN A 97 -2.79 21.85 4.48
CA ASN A 97 -1.61 22.29 5.22
C ASN A 97 -2.04 22.70 6.63
N GLN A 98 -1.36 22.18 7.66
CA GLN A 98 -1.56 22.49 9.07
C GLN A 98 -0.23 22.85 9.75
N GLY A 99 0.59 23.69 9.09
CA GLY A 99 1.92 24.06 9.58
C GLY A 99 2.92 22.96 9.24
N ASP A 100 3.46 22.29 10.26
CA ASP A 100 4.45 21.22 10.09
C ASP A 100 3.83 19.87 9.65
N LEU A 101 2.50 19.78 9.61
CA LEU A 101 1.76 18.61 9.15
C LEU A 101 1.04 18.90 7.82
N HIS A 102 1.34 18.09 6.81
CA HIS A 102 0.60 18.04 5.56
C HIS A 102 -0.28 16.80 5.51
N ILE A 103 -1.56 16.98 5.17
CA ILE A 103 -2.52 15.88 5.05
C ILE A 103 -2.91 15.75 3.58
N ILE A 104 -2.70 14.57 3.01
CA ILE A 104 -2.97 14.27 1.61
C ILE A 104 -3.97 13.11 1.54
N GLN A 105 -5.06 13.33 0.81
CA GLN A 105 -6.09 12.33 0.59
C GLN A 105 -5.93 11.73 -0.81
N LEU A 106 -5.84 10.41 -0.88
CA LEU A 106 -5.71 9.63 -2.10
C LEU A 106 -6.89 8.67 -2.25
N GLU A 107 -7.39 8.53 -3.46
CA GLU A 107 -8.35 7.50 -3.83
C GLU A 107 -7.71 6.56 -4.85
N GLU A 108 -7.71 5.25 -4.55
CA GLU A 108 -7.16 4.25 -5.46
C GLU A 108 -7.98 4.22 -6.75
N THR A 109 -7.28 4.25 -7.89
CA THR A 109 -7.89 4.18 -9.22
C THR A 109 -7.35 3.00 -10.00
N ARG A 110 -8.13 2.52 -10.97
CA ARG A 110 -7.69 1.46 -11.88
C ARG A 110 -7.00 2.07 -13.10
N PRO A 111 -5.73 1.73 -13.38
CA PRO A 111 -5.08 2.17 -14.60
C PRO A 111 -5.71 1.49 -15.84
N PRO A 112 -5.62 2.11 -17.03
CA PRO A 112 -6.19 1.56 -18.26
C PRO A 112 -5.54 0.24 -18.69
N PHE A 113 -4.30 0.00 -18.30
CA PHE A 113 -3.58 -1.26 -18.49
C PHE A 113 -3.01 -1.75 -17.15
N PRO A 114 -2.92 -3.08 -16.92
CA PRO A 114 -2.33 -3.62 -15.70
C PRO A 114 -0.85 -3.21 -15.59
N LEU A 115 -0.49 -2.56 -14.49
CA LEU A 115 0.91 -2.16 -14.22
C LEU A 115 1.72 -3.27 -13.53
N MET A 116 1.04 -4.27 -12.96
CA MET A 116 1.64 -5.45 -12.35
C MET A 116 0.73 -6.65 -12.57
N GLN A 117 1.34 -7.82 -12.83
CA GLN A 117 0.62 -9.07 -13.03
C GLN A 117 1.18 -10.18 -12.12
N PRO A 118 0.34 -11.15 -11.71
CA PRO A 118 0.82 -12.33 -11.00
C PRO A 118 1.79 -13.12 -11.88
N VAL A 119 2.80 -13.74 -11.25
CA VAL A 119 3.64 -14.72 -11.94
C VAL A 119 2.77 -15.94 -12.29
N PRO A 120 2.74 -16.40 -13.56
CA PRO A 120 2.02 -17.60 -13.93
C PRO A 120 2.52 -18.80 -13.12
N VAL A 121 1.60 -19.57 -12.55
CA VAL A 121 1.97 -20.85 -11.94
C VAL A 121 2.16 -21.86 -13.07
N ILE A 122 3.42 -22.13 -13.41
CA ILE A 122 3.75 -23.22 -14.34
C ILE A 122 3.55 -24.53 -13.56
N ILE A 123 2.44 -25.22 -13.80
CA ILE A 123 2.24 -26.58 -13.31
C ILE A 123 3.08 -27.47 -14.23
N SER A 124 4.28 -27.84 -13.80
CA SER A 124 5.03 -28.90 -14.47
C SER A 124 4.23 -30.21 -14.34
N PRO A 125 4.09 -30.99 -15.44
CA PRO A 125 3.43 -32.29 -15.36
C PRO A 125 4.14 -33.18 -14.32
N PRO A 126 3.42 -34.13 -13.69
CA PRO A 126 4.04 -35.10 -12.80
C PRO A 126 5.22 -35.76 -13.52
N ILE A 127 6.37 -35.83 -12.87
CA ILE A 127 7.50 -36.61 -13.38
C ILE A 127 7.03 -38.05 -13.40
N ASP A 128 6.85 -38.61 -14.61
CA ASP A 128 6.48 -40.00 -14.77
C ASP A 128 7.66 -40.86 -14.26
N PRO A 129 7.48 -41.62 -13.16
CA PRO A 129 8.55 -42.44 -12.59
C PRO A 129 9.02 -43.55 -13.54
N THR A 130 8.29 -43.79 -14.63
CA THR A 130 8.59 -44.82 -15.62
C THR A 130 9.61 -44.39 -16.68
N SER A 131 10.03 -43.11 -16.71
CA SER A 131 10.99 -42.61 -17.73
C SER A 131 12.48 -42.79 -17.36
N ALA A 132 12.78 -43.24 -16.13
CA ALA A 132 14.13 -43.59 -15.70
C ALA A 132 14.44 -45.06 -16.05
N GLY A 133 14.55 -45.37 -17.34
CA GLY A 133 14.86 -46.73 -17.77
C GLY A 133 15.01 -46.88 -19.27
N LYS A 134 16.17 -46.47 -19.79
CA LYS A 134 16.90 -47.10 -20.91
C LYS A 134 18.30 -46.54 -21.01
#